data_AF-A0A5J5N2E7-F1
#
_entry.id   AF-A0A5J5N2E7-F1
#
_cell.length_a   1.000
_cell.length_b   1.000
_cell.length_c   1.000
_cell.angle_alpha   90.00
_cell.angle_beta   90.00
_cell.angle_gamma   90.00
#
_symmetry.space_group_name_H-M   'P 1'
#
loop_
_entity.id
_entity.type
_entity.pdbx_description
1 polymer ?
#
loop_
_entity_poly.entity_id
_entity_poly.type
_entity_poly.pdbx_seq_one_letter_code
_entity_poly.pdbx_strand_id
1 'polypeptide(L)'
;MERGRALLLPLLLGLLQPGRGGRLEVDPPESEVAMAVGESRNFTCRMTCADGREASVLWRGLDTSPGAVQSGAGLSVLYVLNASLSAAGTRVCVGSCRDVSLQHRVRLLVFAFPDQLTVSPEAVVPGRDQEVACTAHNVTPASPDTLSMSLLLGGRELEGVEDFPDVTEEPQEGEDQLFQVTQRWLLPTSETSSLHTLHCQVTMRLPGLELTRHRPIPVLQGLTSPEPPSITSSEPPTMTPTEPSITASLEPTDTTTPEPFVMTPPKPPITTSPELTSTCSPASPGPMSPGPAPRNSSTRPCLPEIHRSSAPGALELLCEVSCGPSMAVHWTQAPGGLEAYETQEAGAQAWLSSRSMLWPRCHPEGWFQCRLDPGGHTANLYVVPEICSPATSTALWTSSLALGLLLLVFLAYHLRKRCQPTS
;
A
#
# COMPACT_ATOMS: atom_id res chain seq x y z
N MET A 1 18.41 -71.49 13.54
CA MET A 1 16.97 -71.17 13.39
C MET A 1 16.69 -69.92 14.24
N GLU A 2 16.71 -68.69 13.74
CA GLU A 2 16.85 -68.19 12.36
C GLU A 2 15.83 -68.74 11.35
N ARG A 3 14.66 -68.09 11.34
CA ARG A 3 13.75 -67.81 10.20
C ARG A 3 12.46 -67.25 10.81
N GLY A 4 12.15 -65.95 10.61
CA GLY A 4 10.89 -65.38 11.10
C GLY A 4 10.78 -63.88 11.35
N ARG A 5 11.87 -63.09 11.34
CA ARG A 5 11.81 -61.64 11.65
C ARG A 5 12.07 -60.66 10.48
N ALA A 6 12.43 -61.14 9.30
CA ALA A 6 12.79 -60.29 8.16
C ALA A 6 11.61 -59.87 7.24
N LEU A 7 10.41 -60.46 7.40
CA LEU A 7 9.30 -60.30 6.45
C LEU A 7 8.25 -59.24 6.83
N LEU A 8 8.40 -58.54 7.95
CA LEU A 8 7.41 -57.56 8.42
C LEU A 8 7.66 -56.10 7.95
N LEU A 9 8.88 -55.73 7.59
CA LEU A 9 9.17 -54.39 7.06
C LEU A 9 8.59 -54.09 5.66
N PRO A 10 8.64 -55.00 4.65
CA PRO A 10 8.12 -54.67 3.31
C PRO A 10 6.59 -54.49 3.31
N LEU A 11 5.87 -55.13 4.25
CA LEU A 11 4.43 -55.02 4.36
C LEU A 11 3.96 -53.64 4.87
N LEU A 12 4.79 -52.96 5.66
CA LEU A 12 4.52 -51.59 6.12
C LEU A 12 4.82 -50.54 5.05
N LEU A 13 5.81 -50.77 4.18
CA LEU A 13 6.10 -49.90 3.04
C LEU A 13 5.01 -49.99 1.96
N GLY A 14 4.35 -51.14 1.81
CA GLY A 14 3.21 -51.33 0.90
C GLY A 14 1.91 -50.59 1.30
N LEU A 15 1.86 -49.95 2.47
CA LEU A 15 0.69 -49.18 2.94
C LEU A 15 0.79 -47.67 2.68
N LEU A 16 1.93 -47.18 2.18
CA LEU A 16 2.03 -45.84 1.60
C LEU A 16 1.36 -45.83 0.22
N GLN A 17 0.03 -45.86 0.21
CA GLN A 17 -0.75 -45.54 -0.99
C GLN A 17 -0.37 -44.12 -1.45
N PRO A 18 -0.11 -43.90 -2.76
CA PRO A 18 -0.10 -42.55 -3.32
C PRO A 18 -1.36 -41.83 -2.87
N GLY A 19 -1.20 -40.64 -2.29
CA GLY A 19 -2.17 -40.08 -1.35
C GLY A 19 -3.60 -40.07 -1.89
N ARG A 20 -4.54 -40.60 -1.10
CA ARG A 20 -6.00 -40.50 -1.36
C ARG A 20 -6.46 -39.05 -1.16
N GLY A 21 -6.18 -38.21 -2.14
CA GLY A 21 -6.57 -36.81 -2.21
C GLY A 21 -6.75 -36.37 -3.66
N GLY A 22 -7.36 -35.21 -3.86
CA GLY A 22 -7.31 -34.55 -5.16
C GLY A 22 -5.97 -33.84 -5.37
N ARG A 23 -5.69 -33.41 -6.61
CA ARG A 23 -4.56 -32.54 -6.94
C ARG A 23 -5.07 -31.12 -7.17
N LEU A 24 -4.53 -30.16 -6.41
CA LEU A 24 -4.73 -28.73 -6.61
C LEU A 24 -3.56 -28.18 -7.43
N GLU A 25 -3.88 -27.41 -8.46
CA GLU A 25 -2.92 -26.74 -9.35
C GLU A 25 -3.30 -25.25 -9.43
N VAL A 26 -2.31 -24.37 -9.47
CA VAL A 26 -2.49 -22.94 -9.73
C VAL A 26 -1.52 -22.53 -10.83
N ASP A 27 -1.99 -21.67 -11.72
CA ASP A 27 -1.26 -21.10 -12.84
C ASP A 27 -1.52 -19.57 -12.86
N PRO A 28 -0.50 -18.70 -12.71
CA PRO A 28 0.91 -19.01 -12.48
C PRO A 28 1.17 -19.79 -11.16
N PRO A 29 2.17 -20.70 -11.12
CA PRO A 29 2.46 -21.54 -9.96
C PRO A 29 3.30 -20.86 -8.85
N GLU A 30 3.84 -19.67 -9.10
CA GLU A 30 4.67 -18.93 -8.15
C GLU A 30 3.87 -18.44 -6.93
N SER A 31 4.40 -18.67 -5.73
CA SER A 31 3.76 -18.26 -4.47
C SER A 31 3.85 -16.76 -4.18
N GLU A 32 4.75 -16.04 -4.85
CA GLU A 32 4.82 -14.58 -4.85
C GLU A 32 4.93 -14.10 -6.30
N VAL A 33 4.11 -13.11 -6.69
CA VAL A 33 4.04 -12.59 -8.06
C VAL A 33 4.09 -11.06 -8.02
N ALA A 34 5.12 -10.50 -8.65
CA ALA A 34 5.22 -9.08 -8.92
C ALA A 34 4.26 -8.66 -10.04
N MET A 35 3.59 -7.53 -9.87
CA MET A 35 2.74 -6.89 -10.88
C MET A 35 2.96 -5.37 -10.88
N ALA A 36 3.06 -4.77 -12.06
CA ALA A 36 3.16 -3.31 -12.16
C ALA A 36 1.81 -2.63 -11.82
N VAL A 37 1.84 -1.39 -11.33
CA VAL A 37 0.63 -0.55 -11.24
C VAL A 37 0.02 -0.41 -12.64
N GLY A 38 -1.30 -0.64 -12.73
CA GLY A 38 -2.04 -0.71 -13.99
C GLY A 38 -1.98 -2.05 -14.75
N GLU A 39 -1.17 -3.02 -14.30
CA GLU A 39 -1.13 -4.37 -14.92
C GLU A 39 -2.46 -5.12 -14.72
N SER A 40 -2.84 -5.94 -15.71
CA SER A 40 -3.97 -6.86 -15.61
C SER A 40 -3.50 -8.30 -15.83
N ARG A 41 -3.83 -9.20 -14.88
CA ARG A 41 -3.37 -10.59 -14.87
C ARG A 41 -4.41 -11.52 -14.23
N ASN A 42 -4.45 -12.77 -14.66
CA ASN A 42 -5.34 -13.79 -14.13
C ASN A 42 -4.57 -14.91 -13.41
N PHE A 43 -5.26 -15.57 -12.48
CA PHE A 43 -4.76 -16.69 -11.69
C PHE A 43 -5.78 -17.83 -11.77
N THR A 44 -5.41 -18.88 -12.50
CA THR A 44 -6.26 -20.04 -12.78
C THR A 44 -5.98 -21.14 -11.76
N CYS A 45 -6.98 -21.48 -10.94
CA CYS A 45 -6.90 -22.57 -9.98
C CYS A 45 -7.75 -23.76 -10.42
N ARG A 46 -7.19 -24.97 -10.34
CA ARG A 46 -7.79 -26.22 -10.84
C ARG A 46 -7.69 -27.32 -9.78
N MET A 47 -8.76 -28.08 -9.57
CA MET A 47 -8.78 -29.22 -8.64
C MET A 47 -9.30 -30.47 -9.35
N THR A 48 -8.55 -31.56 -9.26
CA THR A 48 -8.96 -32.87 -9.80
C THR A 48 -9.10 -33.90 -8.69
N CYS A 49 -10.28 -34.51 -8.52
CA CYS A 49 -10.48 -35.57 -7.53
C CYS A 49 -10.12 -36.95 -8.10
N ALA A 50 -9.37 -37.76 -7.35
CA ALA A 50 -9.00 -39.12 -7.75
C ALA A 50 -10.20 -40.05 -8.05
N ASP A 51 -11.35 -39.79 -7.42
CA ASP A 51 -12.62 -40.50 -7.66
C ASP A 51 -13.29 -40.17 -9.01
N GLY A 52 -12.76 -39.23 -9.80
CA GLY A 52 -13.42 -38.69 -11.00
C GLY A 52 -14.69 -37.86 -10.70
N ARG A 53 -14.93 -37.53 -9.43
CA ARG A 53 -16.07 -36.71 -8.98
C ARG A 53 -15.78 -35.21 -9.15
N GLU A 54 -16.87 -34.44 -9.22
CA GLU A 54 -16.83 -32.99 -9.27
C GLU A 54 -16.11 -32.40 -8.02
N ALA A 55 -15.22 -31.45 -8.26
CA ALA A 55 -14.47 -30.73 -7.24
C ALA A 55 -14.98 -29.29 -7.13
N SER A 56 -15.14 -28.79 -5.92
CA SER A 56 -15.41 -27.36 -5.68
C SER A 56 -14.10 -26.59 -5.55
N VAL A 57 -13.99 -25.43 -6.21
CA VAL A 57 -12.81 -24.56 -6.18
C VAL A 57 -13.24 -23.11 -5.98
N LEU A 58 -12.55 -22.39 -5.09
CA LEU A 58 -12.86 -21.02 -4.73
C LEU A 58 -11.58 -20.23 -4.43
N TRP A 59 -11.50 -19.02 -4.98
CA TRP A 59 -10.56 -17.99 -4.53
C TRP A 59 -11.14 -17.17 -3.38
N ARG A 60 -10.32 -16.91 -2.36
CA ARG A 60 -10.58 -15.91 -1.31
C ARG A 60 -9.36 -15.02 -1.13
N GLY A 61 -9.56 -13.78 -0.70
CA GLY A 61 -8.50 -12.99 -0.08
C GLY A 61 -8.29 -13.42 1.37
N LEU A 62 -7.12 -13.10 1.93
CA LEU A 62 -6.79 -13.31 3.35
C LEU A 62 -6.69 -11.98 4.11
N ASP A 63 -6.24 -10.93 3.42
CA ASP A 63 -5.84 -9.61 3.92
C ASP A 63 -6.46 -8.48 3.07
N THR A 64 -6.56 -8.67 1.75
CA THR A 64 -7.30 -7.82 0.80
C THR A 64 -8.57 -8.52 0.26
N SER A 65 -9.39 -7.83 -0.52
CA SER A 65 -10.54 -8.43 -1.20
C SER A 65 -10.10 -9.48 -2.23
N PRO A 66 -10.91 -10.52 -2.52
CA PRO A 66 -10.56 -11.50 -3.54
C PRO A 66 -10.46 -10.90 -4.95
N GLY A 67 -11.04 -9.74 -5.25
CA GLY A 67 -11.17 -9.23 -6.61
C GLY A 67 -12.28 -9.93 -7.41
N ALA A 68 -12.24 -9.83 -8.75
CA ALA A 68 -13.22 -10.48 -9.61
C ALA A 68 -12.89 -11.98 -9.77
N VAL A 69 -13.84 -12.86 -9.42
CA VAL A 69 -13.66 -14.31 -9.44
C VAL A 69 -14.76 -14.98 -10.27
N GLN A 70 -14.37 -15.89 -11.15
CA GLN A 70 -15.28 -16.72 -11.94
C GLN A 70 -15.02 -18.21 -11.62
N SER A 71 -15.99 -18.89 -11.01
CA SER A 71 -15.91 -20.31 -10.66
C SER A 71 -16.81 -21.19 -11.52
N GLY A 72 -16.38 -22.44 -11.71
CA GLY A 72 -17.13 -23.53 -12.33
C GLY A 72 -16.66 -24.89 -11.78
N ALA A 73 -17.12 -25.97 -12.39
CA ALA A 73 -16.76 -27.33 -11.97
C ALA A 73 -15.24 -27.58 -12.03
N GLY A 74 -14.60 -27.82 -10.88
CA GLY A 74 -13.16 -28.07 -10.76
C GLY A 74 -12.23 -26.91 -11.14
N LEU A 75 -12.75 -25.70 -11.35
CA LEU A 75 -12.03 -24.56 -11.92
C LEU A 75 -12.47 -23.24 -11.26
N SER A 76 -11.53 -22.39 -10.86
CA SER A 76 -11.81 -21.01 -10.45
C SER A 76 -10.72 -20.07 -10.96
N VAL A 77 -11.13 -19.04 -11.69
CA VAL A 77 -10.23 -18.01 -12.25
C VAL A 77 -10.43 -16.72 -11.46
N LEU A 78 -9.33 -16.22 -10.90
CA LEU A 78 -9.22 -14.89 -10.32
C LEU A 78 -8.72 -13.93 -11.42
N TYR A 79 -9.36 -12.78 -11.57
CA TYR A 79 -8.92 -11.67 -12.40
C TYR A 79 -8.49 -10.48 -11.52
N VAL A 80 -7.25 -10.03 -11.70
CA VAL A 80 -6.75 -8.74 -11.24
C VAL A 80 -6.72 -7.84 -12.48
N LEU A 81 -7.46 -6.74 -12.44
CA LEU A 81 -7.59 -5.79 -13.56
C LEU A 81 -7.12 -4.43 -13.09
N ASN A 82 -6.28 -3.76 -13.89
CA ASN A 82 -5.69 -2.45 -13.65
C ASN A 82 -5.18 -2.29 -12.20
N ALA A 83 -4.18 -3.08 -11.80
CA ALA A 83 -3.75 -3.20 -10.42
C ALA A 83 -3.37 -1.85 -9.78
N SER A 84 -4.12 -1.43 -8.74
CA SER A 84 -3.76 -0.38 -7.79
C SER A 84 -2.87 -0.94 -6.67
N LEU A 85 -2.26 -0.10 -5.83
CA LEU A 85 -1.49 -0.59 -4.68
C LEU A 85 -2.36 -1.42 -3.71
N SER A 86 -3.65 -1.09 -3.59
CA SER A 86 -4.65 -1.84 -2.82
C SER A 86 -4.98 -3.24 -3.38
N ALA A 87 -4.53 -3.59 -4.58
CA ALA A 87 -4.62 -4.95 -5.10
C ALA A 87 -3.54 -5.91 -4.53
N ALA A 88 -2.49 -5.39 -3.90
CA ALA A 88 -1.48 -6.19 -3.22
C ALA A 88 -2.08 -7.02 -2.06
N GLY A 89 -1.41 -8.12 -1.70
CA GLY A 89 -1.83 -9.01 -0.61
C GLY A 89 -1.96 -10.47 -1.01
N THR A 90 -2.39 -11.30 -0.07
CA THR A 90 -2.40 -12.76 -0.13
C THR A 90 -3.75 -13.29 -0.62
N ARG A 91 -3.76 -13.84 -1.83
CA ARG A 91 -4.87 -14.59 -2.40
C ARG A 91 -4.69 -16.07 -2.11
N VAL A 92 -5.77 -16.74 -1.73
CA VAL A 92 -5.76 -18.17 -1.38
C VAL A 92 -6.80 -18.89 -2.23
N CYS A 93 -6.35 -19.79 -3.10
CA CYS A 93 -7.24 -20.77 -3.68
C CYS A 93 -7.45 -21.92 -2.70
N VAL A 94 -8.69 -22.36 -2.54
CA VAL A 94 -9.07 -23.58 -1.83
C VAL A 94 -9.83 -24.49 -2.80
N GLY A 95 -9.38 -25.74 -2.94
CA GLY A 95 -10.08 -26.78 -3.68
C GLY A 95 -10.40 -27.97 -2.78
N SER A 96 -11.60 -28.53 -2.90
CA SER A 96 -12.06 -29.63 -2.04
C SER A 96 -12.71 -30.78 -2.79
N CYS A 97 -12.40 -31.99 -2.32
CA CYS A 97 -12.89 -33.28 -2.77
C CYS A 97 -13.47 -34.02 -1.57
N ARG A 98 -14.78 -33.85 -1.34
CA ARG A 98 -15.47 -34.28 -0.10
C ARG A 98 -14.77 -33.70 1.14
N ASP A 99 -14.25 -34.58 2.00
CA ASP A 99 -13.62 -34.28 3.29
C ASP A 99 -12.15 -33.82 3.17
N VAL A 100 -11.55 -33.92 1.97
CA VAL A 100 -10.17 -33.47 1.71
C VAL A 100 -10.22 -32.09 1.05
N SER A 101 -9.73 -31.07 1.77
CA SER A 101 -9.44 -29.75 1.21
C SER A 101 -7.93 -29.54 1.06
N LEU A 102 -7.54 -28.95 -0.07
CA LEU A 102 -6.20 -28.42 -0.33
C LEU A 102 -6.30 -26.91 -0.50
N GLN A 103 -5.20 -26.20 -0.22
CA GLN A 103 -5.09 -24.77 -0.49
C GLN A 103 -3.73 -24.42 -1.08
N HIS A 104 -3.70 -23.39 -1.91
CA HIS A 104 -2.49 -22.78 -2.44
C HIS A 104 -2.57 -21.26 -2.20
N ARG A 105 -1.43 -20.62 -1.91
CA ARG A 105 -1.36 -19.19 -1.56
C ARG A 105 -0.47 -18.47 -2.56
N VAL A 106 -0.98 -17.36 -3.10
CA VAL A 106 -0.25 -16.44 -3.99
C VAL A 106 -0.26 -15.07 -3.33
N ARG A 107 0.92 -14.51 -3.08
CA ARG A 107 1.09 -13.13 -2.60
C ARG A 107 1.31 -12.22 -3.80
N LEU A 108 0.43 -11.25 -3.98
CA LEU A 108 0.55 -10.22 -5.01
C LEU A 108 1.38 -9.07 -4.46
N LEU A 109 2.47 -8.75 -5.15
CA LEU A 109 3.35 -7.62 -4.87
C LEU A 109 3.14 -6.59 -5.98
N VAL A 110 2.36 -5.54 -5.70
CA VAL A 110 2.15 -4.45 -6.66
C VAL A 110 3.27 -3.42 -6.49
N PHE A 111 3.89 -3.01 -7.60
CA PHE A 111 5.01 -2.07 -7.62
C PHE A 111 4.82 -0.97 -8.67
N ALA A 112 5.38 0.20 -8.41
CA ALA A 112 5.62 1.23 -9.41
C ALA A 112 7.13 1.39 -9.59
N PHE A 113 7.63 1.11 -10.80
CA PHE A 113 9.02 1.35 -11.16
C PHE A 113 9.14 2.77 -11.73
N PRO A 114 10.13 3.59 -11.32
CA PRO A 114 10.15 5.02 -11.61
C PRO A 114 10.00 5.31 -13.10
N ASP A 115 9.08 6.22 -13.42
CA ASP A 115 8.80 6.69 -14.78
C ASP A 115 9.79 7.78 -15.22
N GLN A 116 10.23 8.60 -14.27
CA GLN A 116 11.20 9.69 -14.42
C GLN A 116 12.39 9.53 -13.45
N LEU A 117 13.58 9.91 -13.93
CA LEU A 117 14.78 10.15 -13.11
C LEU A 117 15.26 11.60 -13.33
N THR A 118 15.51 12.32 -12.24
CA THR A 118 16.16 13.64 -12.24
C THR A 118 17.52 13.57 -11.56
N VAL A 119 18.44 14.44 -11.96
CA VAL A 119 19.82 14.51 -11.44
C VAL A 119 20.19 15.96 -11.17
N SER A 120 20.95 16.20 -10.10
CA SER A 120 21.42 17.53 -9.70
C SER A 120 22.87 17.44 -9.22
N PRO A 121 23.81 18.23 -9.77
CA PRO A 121 23.63 19.12 -10.92
C PRO A 121 23.33 18.35 -12.21
N GLU A 122 22.75 19.02 -13.21
CA GLU A 122 22.47 18.38 -14.52
C GLU A 122 23.75 17.95 -15.26
N ALA A 123 24.89 18.58 -14.96
CA ALA A 123 26.21 18.23 -15.46
C ALA A 123 27.29 18.58 -14.43
N VAL A 124 28.40 17.83 -14.41
CA VAL A 124 29.48 17.94 -13.41
C VAL A 124 30.78 18.48 -14.02
N VAL A 125 31.69 18.99 -13.19
CA VAL A 125 32.99 19.54 -13.63
C VAL A 125 34.15 18.73 -13.01
N PRO A 126 35.11 18.22 -13.79
CA PRO A 126 36.28 17.51 -13.25
C PRO A 126 37.12 18.33 -12.27
N GLY A 127 37.83 17.64 -11.36
CA GLY A 127 38.81 18.27 -10.46
C GLY A 127 38.19 19.14 -9.36
N ARG A 128 36.94 18.88 -8.99
CA ARG A 128 36.25 19.52 -7.86
C ARG A 128 35.51 18.48 -7.04
N ASP A 129 35.56 18.60 -5.72
CA ASP A 129 34.63 17.89 -4.84
C ASP A 129 33.23 18.46 -5.10
N GLN A 130 32.31 17.62 -5.59
CA GLN A 130 30.98 18.02 -6.00
C GLN A 130 29.97 16.94 -5.59
N GLU A 131 28.91 17.37 -4.92
CA GLU A 131 27.78 16.49 -4.60
C GLU A 131 26.97 16.21 -5.87
N VAL A 132 26.56 14.96 -6.06
CA VAL A 132 25.61 14.52 -7.07
C VAL A 132 24.42 13.87 -6.37
N ALA A 133 23.25 14.47 -6.54
CA ALA A 133 21.97 13.87 -6.18
C ALA A 133 21.33 13.22 -7.43
N CYS A 134 20.71 12.07 -7.24
CA CYS A 134 19.80 11.47 -8.21
C CYS A 134 18.49 11.12 -7.51
N THR A 135 17.37 11.38 -8.19
CA THR A 135 16.03 11.18 -7.64
C THR A 135 15.19 10.32 -8.58
N ALA A 136 14.64 9.25 -8.02
CA ALA A 136 13.60 8.43 -8.62
C ALA A 136 12.21 8.94 -8.22
N HIS A 137 11.33 9.12 -9.21
CA HIS A 137 9.96 9.59 -9.01
C HIS A 137 8.95 8.46 -9.14
N ASN A 138 7.77 8.60 -8.54
CA ASN A 138 6.65 7.66 -8.69
C ASN A 138 7.02 6.20 -8.37
N VAL A 139 7.88 5.97 -7.37
CA VAL A 139 8.39 4.63 -7.04
C VAL A 139 7.71 4.03 -5.82
N THR A 140 7.43 2.73 -5.85
CA THR A 140 7.08 1.92 -4.67
C THR A 140 7.27 0.43 -4.96
N PRO A 141 7.74 -0.41 -4.02
CA PRO A 141 8.31 -0.05 -2.72
C PRO A 141 9.64 0.73 -2.85
N ALA A 142 9.90 1.63 -1.90
CA ALA A 142 11.12 2.43 -1.83
C ALA A 142 12.29 1.72 -1.09
N SER A 143 12.00 0.66 -0.33
CA SER A 143 12.95 0.03 0.60
C SER A 143 14.27 -0.44 -0.06
N PRO A 144 15.41 -0.33 0.65
CA PRO A 144 16.73 -0.64 0.09
C PRO A 144 16.93 -2.13 -0.30
N ASP A 145 16.15 -3.05 0.29
CA ASP A 145 16.15 -4.47 -0.11
C ASP A 145 15.54 -4.69 -1.51
N THR A 146 14.71 -3.76 -1.99
CA THR A 146 13.96 -3.85 -3.25
C THR A 146 14.38 -2.81 -4.29
N LEU A 147 14.86 -1.64 -3.87
CA LEU A 147 15.25 -0.53 -4.73
C LEU A 147 16.68 -0.11 -4.37
N SER A 148 17.59 -0.16 -5.33
CA SER A 148 18.95 0.36 -5.17
C SER A 148 19.29 1.41 -6.22
N MET A 149 20.11 2.37 -5.83
CA MET A 149 20.63 3.41 -6.70
C MET A 149 22.16 3.31 -6.68
N SER A 150 22.83 3.36 -7.83
CA SER A 150 24.29 3.38 -7.91
C SER A 150 24.80 4.32 -8.99
N LEU A 151 25.98 4.89 -8.78
CA LEU A 151 26.61 5.83 -9.68
C LEU A 151 27.65 5.12 -10.55
N LEU A 152 27.45 5.12 -11.87
CA LEU A 152 28.32 4.45 -12.83
C LEU A 152 29.23 5.42 -13.57
N LEU A 153 30.51 5.06 -13.72
CA LEU A 153 31.46 5.69 -14.63
C LEU A 153 31.86 4.67 -15.72
N GLY A 154 31.63 5.01 -16.99
CA GLY A 154 31.98 4.12 -18.11
C GLY A 154 31.29 2.75 -18.09
N GLY A 155 30.13 2.63 -17.42
CA GLY A 155 29.40 1.36 -17.27
C GLY A 155 29.87 0.46 -16.11
N ARG A 156 30.69 0.99 -15.19
CA ARG A 156 31.10 0.31 -13.95
C ARG A 156 30.74 1.19 -12.75
N GLU A 157 30.42 0.60 -11.60
CA GLU A 157 30.17 1.36 -10.37
C GLU A 157 31.43 2.13 -9.95
N LEU A 158 31.24 3.37 -9.49
CA LEU A 158 32.34 4.28 -9.17
C LEU A 158 32.92 3.96 -7.78
N GLU A 159 34.14 3.45 -7.76
CA GLU A 159 34.88 3.15 -6.53
C GLU A 159 35.25 4.44 -5.77
N GLY A 160 35.15 4.42 -4.43
CA GLY A 160 35.56 5.53 -3.57
C GLY A 160 34.55 6.67 -3.40
N VAL A 161 33.28 6.42 -3.73
CA VAL A 161 32.16 7.34 -3.44
C VAL A 161 31.70 7.18 -1.99
N GLU A 162 31.43 8.29 -1.31
CA GLU A 162 30.69 8.27 -0.03
C GLU A 162 29.18 8.43 -0.31
N ASP A 163 28.41 7.41 0.05
CA ASP A 163 26.94 7.47 0.10
C ASP A 163 26.51 8.32 1.30
N PHE A 164 25.65 9.32 1.08
CA PHE A 164 24.94 9.93 2.20
C PHE A 164 23.85 8.96 2.68
N PRO A 165 23.77 8.66 4.00
CA PRO A 165 22.86 7.64 4.53
C PRO A 165 21.39 8.09 4.60
N ASP A 166 21.12 9.36 4.31
CA ASP A 166 19.82 10.01 4.45
C ASP A 166 19.03 9.91 3.13
N VAL A 167 18.62 8.69 2.79
CA VAL A 167 17.73 8.41 1.65
C VAL A 167 16.40 9.10 1.92
N THR A 168 16.19 10.25 1.28
CA THR A 168 14.97 11.03 1.48
C THR A 168 13.82 10.37 0.71
N GLU A 169 12.97 9.64 1.44
CA GLU A 169 11.70 9.10 0.97
C GLU A 169 10.57 10.12 1.22
N GLU A 170 10.25 10.95 0.23
CA GLU A 170 9.12 11.90 0.34
C GLU A 170 7.86 11.29 -0.31
N PRO A 171 6.74 11.15 0.41
CA PRO A 171 5.49 10.64 -0.17
C PRO A 171 4.85 11.71 -1.07
N GLN A 172 4.46 11.32 -2.29
CA GLN A 172 3.81 12.23 -3.25
C GLN A 172 2.30 12.35 -2.97
N GLU A 173 1.73 13.52 -3.26
CA GLU A 173 0.30 13.79 -3.02
C GLU A 173 -0.59 13.16 -4.11
N GLY A 174 -1.27 12.06 -3.78
CA GLY A 174 -2.11 11.30 -4.71
C GLY A 174 -2.97 10.22 -4.03
N GLU A 175 -3.75 9.49 -4.81
CA GLU A 175 -4.62 8.40 -4.32
C GLU A 175 -3.83 7.12 -3.95
N ASP A 176 -2.72 6.86 -4.63
CA ASP A 176 -1.75 5.80 -4.34
C ASP A 176 -0.50 6.40 -3.64
N GLN A 177 -0.02 5.74 -2.58
CA GLN A 177 1.20 6.16 -1.85
C GLN A 177 2.46 5.80 -2.66
N LEU A 178 2.81 6.68 -3.58
CA LEU A 178 4.06 6.66 -4.33
C LEU A 178 5.10 7.57 -3.66
N PHE A 179 6.38 7.20 -3.79
CA PHE A 179 7.49 7.91 -3.18
C PHE A 179 8.35 8.63 -4.22
N GLN A 180 8.97 9.72 -3.79
CA GLN A 180 10.14 10.33 -4.40
C GLN A 180 11.35 9.90 -3.56
N VAL A 181 12.32 9.21 -4.17
CA VAL A 181 13.49 8.63 -3.48
C VAL A 181 14.75 9.29 -4.01
N THR A 182 15.49 9.98 -3.14
CA THR A 182 16.74 10.66 -3.52
C THR A 182 17.95 10.02 -2.85
N GLN A 183 18.90 9.55 -3.67
CA GLN A 183 20.26 9.19 -3.23
C GLN A 183 21.22 10.33 -3.55
N ARG A 184 22.16 10.58 -2.63
CA ARG A 184 23.23 11.58 -2.77
C ARG A 184 24.60 10.92 -2.65
N TRP A 185 25.56 11.47 -3.37
CA TRP A 185 26.93 10.99 -3.47
C TRP A 185 27.92 12.16 -3.49
N LEU A 186 29.05 12.03 -2.79
CA LEU A 186 30.18 12.94 -2.99
C LEU A 186 31.11 12.37 -4.07
N LEU A 187 31.36 13.14 -5.15
CA LEU A 187 32.31 12.72 -6.19
C LEU A 187 33.75 12.80 -5.68
N PRO A 188 34.57 11.74 -5.85
CA PRO A 188 35.99 11.81 -5.52
C PRO A 188 36.76 12.73 -6.47
N THR A 189 37.73 13.47 -5.94
CA THR A 189 38.60 14.42 -6.66
C THR A 189 39.61 13.71 -7.59
N SER A 190 39.12 13.09 -8.65
CA SER A 190 39.90 12.29 -9.60
C SER A 190 40.14 13.00 -10.93
N GLU A 191 41.40 13.34 -11.22
CA GLU A 191 41.82 13.98 -12.48
C GLU A 191 41.63 13.07 -13.72
N THR A 192 41.50 11.74 -13.53
CA THR A 192 41.46 10.76 -14.63
C THR A 192 40.11 10.62 -15.33
N SER A 193 39.07 11.30 -14.84
CA SER A 193 37.67 11.07 -15.23
C SER A 193 37.15 11.94 -16.40
N SER A 194 38.01 12.79 -16.98
CA SER A 194 37.63 13.88 -17.92
C SER A 194 36.97 13.47 -19.26
N LEU A 195 36.88 12.17 -19.56
CA LEU A 195 36.36 11.63 -20.84
C LEU A 195 35.07 10.80 -20.72
N HIS A 196 34.63 10.44 -19.52
CA HIS A 196 33.57 9.43 -19.33
C HIS A 196 32.31 10.02 -18.71
N THR A 197 31.17 9.83 -19.38
CA THR A 197 29.85 10.25 -18.86
C THR A 197 29.48 9.43 -17.62
N LEU A 198 29.18 10.13 -16.52
CA LEU A 198 28.58 9.51 -15.34
C LEU A 198 27.12 9.12 -15.63
N HIS A 199 26.64 8.06 -15.02
CA HIS A 199 25.24 7.67 -15.09
C HIS A 199 24.72 7.34 -13.69
N CYS A 200 23.66 8.01 -13.25
CA CYS A 200 22.84 7.46 -12.18
C CYS A 200 22.13 6.22 -12.72
N GLN A 201 22.24 5.09 -12.04
CA GLN A 201 21.47 3.88 -12.28
C GLN A 201 20.50 3.65 -11.12
N VAL A 202 19.28 3.26 -11.44
CA VAL A 202 18.27 2.81 -10.48
C VAL A 202 17.83 1.40 -10.86
N THR A 203 17.88 0.48 -9.90
CA THR A 203 17.54 -0.93 -10.07
C THR A 203 16.48 -1.33 -9.07
N MET A 204 15.41 -1.99 -9.54
CA MET A 204 14.40 -2.60 -8.69
C MET A 204 14.49 -4.13 -8.81
N ARG A 205 14.52 -4.81 -7.66
CA ARG A 205 14.68 -6.26 -7.51
C ARG A 205 13.45 -6.82 -6.79
N LEU A 206 12.73 -7.71 -7.46
CA LEU A 206 11.50 -8.34 -6.98
C LEU A 206 11.49 -9.85 -7.28
N PRO A 207 10.61 -10.66 -6.66
CA PRO A 207 10.51 -12.09 -6.97
C PRO A 207 10.28 -12.35 -8.46
N GLY A 208 11.27 -12.94 -9.12
CA GLY A 208 11.24 -13.25 -10.55
C GLY A 208 11.42 -12.06 -11.51
N LEU A 209 11.74 -10.87 -11.02
CA LEU A 209 11.80 -9.65 -11.84
C LEU A 209 12.94 -8.70 -11.40
N GLU A 210 13.72 -8.25 -12.38
CA GLU A 210 14.73 -7.18 -12.21
C GLU A 210 14.51 -6.11 -13.27
N LEU A 211 14.45 -4.84 -12.84
CA LEU A 211 14.21 -3.68 -13.70
C LEU A 211 15.31 -2.64 -13.48
N THR A 212 15.85 -2.07 -14.55
CA THR A 212 16.96 -1.10 -14.48
C THR A 212 16.69 0.09 -15.39
N ARG A 213 16.98 1.30 -14.90
CA ARG A 213 16.90 2.56 -15.65
C ARG A 213 18.12 3.41 -15.32
N HIS A 214 18.64 4.12 -16.32
CA HIS A 214 19.76 5.05 -16.14
C HIS A 214 19.41 6.49 -16.56
N ARG A 215 20.11 7.45 -15.96
CA ARG A 215 20.10 8.87 -16.34
C ARG A 215 21.56 9.34 -16.52
N PRO A 216 21.99 9.75 -17.72
CA PRO A 216 23.33 10.27 -17.93
C PRO A 216 23.49 11.66 -17.28
N ILE A 217 24.69 11.91 -16.79
CA ILE A 217 25.16 13.16 -16.18
C ILE A 217 26.42 13.57 -16.98
N PRO A 218 26.31 14.52 -17.92
CA PRO A 218 27.43 14.99 -18.71
C PRO A 218 28.57 15.55 -17.85
N VAL A 219 29.81 15.33 -18.32
CA VAL A 219 31.01 15.89 -17.71
C VAL A 219 31.45 17.09 -18.56
N LEU A 220 31.38 18.29 -18.00
CA LEU A 220 31.78 19.52 -18.67
C LEU A 220 33.31 19.61 -18.67
N GLN A 221 33.91 19.27 -19.81
CA GLN A 221 35.31 19.59 -20.07
C GLN A 221 35.47 21.11 -20.07
N GLY A 222 36.35 21.62 -19.22
CA GLY A 222 36.71 23.03 -19.22
C GLY A 222 37.37 23.38 -20.55
N LEU A 223 36.68 24.14 -21.39
CA LEU A 223 37.30 24.80 -22.53
C LEU A 223 38.31 25.82 -21.99
N THR A 224 39.57 25.41 -21.90
CA THR A 224 40.70 26.34 -21.78
C THR A 224 40.69 27.22 -23.02
N SER A 225 40.06 28.39 -22.91
CA SER A 225 40.19 29.44 -23.91
C SER A 225 41.69 29.66 -24.15
N PRO A 226 42.18 29.56 -25.40
CA PRO A 226 43.57 29.89 -25.68
C PRO A 226 43.80 31.33 -25.23
N GLU A 227 44.69 31.53 -24.25
CA GLU A 227 45.07 32.88 -23.86
C GLU A 227 45.77 33.53 -25.07
N PRO A 228 45.30 34.68 -25.57
CA PRO A 228 45.93 35.33 -26.70
C PRO A 228 47.39 35.63 -26.33
N PRO A 229 48.38 35.18 -27.12
CA PRO A 229 49.79 35.36 -26.77
C PRO A 229 50.09 36.86 -26.65
N SER A 230 50.63 37.27 -25.50
CA SER A 230 50.89 38.67 -25.17
C SER A 230 51.98 39.27 -26.07
N ILE A 231 51.56 39.79 -27.23
CA ILE A 231 52.39 40.56 -28.15
C ILE A 231 52.65 41.96 -27.61
N THR A 232 53.76 42.09 -26.89
CA THR A 232 54.33 43.37 -26.45
C THR A 232 55.00 44.10 -27.63
N SER A 233 54.76 45.40 -27.74
CA SER A 233 55.28 46.31 -28.78
C SER A 233 54.64 46.13 -30.17
N SER A 234 54.42 47.16 -30.99
CA SER A 234 55.02 48.52 -30.99
C SER A 234 54.02 49.65 -31.26
N GLU A 235 54.49 50.87 -30.98
CA GLU A 235 53.86 52.18 -31.19
C GLU A 235 53.37 52.45 -32.64
N PRO A 236 52.16 53.00 -32.83
CA PRO A 236 51.67 53.44 -34.13
C PRO A 236 52.04 54.91 -34.44
N PRO A 237 52.61 55.24 -35.61
CA PRO A 237 52.90 56.62 -35.98
C PRO A 237 51.63 57.38 -36.42
N THR A 238 51.44 58.57 -35.85
CA THR A 238 50.42 59.55 -36.24
C THR A 238 50.54 59.96 -37.71
N MET A 239 49.43 59.88 -38.49
CA MET A 239 49.13 60.85 -39.56
C MET A 239 47.63 60.99 -39.84
N THR A 240 47.23 62.26 -40.02
CA THR A 240 45.94 62.78 -40.53
C THR A 240 46.24 64.18 -41.12
N PRO A 241 45.34 64.80 -41.91
CA PRO A 241 44.08 64.30 -42.51
C PRO A 241 44.00 64.50 -44.04
N THR A 242 42.95 63.97 -44.69
CA THR A 242 42.43 64.53 -45.96
C THR A 242 40.92 64.33 -46.08
N GLU A 243 40.19 65.43 -46.11
CA GLU A 243 38.80 65.59 -46.55
C GLU A 243 38.82 66.48 -47.84
N PRO A 244 37.70 66.82 -48.53
CA PRO A 244 36.29 66.49 -48.30
C PRO A 244 35.53 65.96 -49.54
N SER A 245 34.23 65.63 -49.39
CA SER A 245 33.14 66.24 -50.18
C SER A 245 31.71 65.72 -49.86
N ILE A 246 30.93 66.56 -49.15
CA ILE A 246 29.55 67.04 -49.44
C ILE A 246 28.73 66.33 -50.57
N THR A 247 27.40 66.12 -50.48
CA THR A 247 26.32 66.83 -49.73
C THR A 247 25.02 66.00 -49.59
N ALA A 248 24.17 66.29 -48.58
CA ALA A 248 22.68 66.15 -48.56
C ALA A 248 22.06 64.73 -48.69
N SER A 249 20.81 64.42 -48.29
CA SER A 249 19.85 64.83 -47.21
C SER A 249 18.61 63.89 -47.33
N LEU A 250 17.59 63.78 -46.46
CA LEU A 250 17.03 64.53 -45.32
C LEU A 250 16.44 63.53 -44.26
N GLU A 251 16.10 64.05 -43.08
CA GLU A 251 15.12 63.50 -42.10
C GLU A 251 14.12 64.64 -41.74
N PRO A 252 13.00 64.46 -40.99
CA PRO A 252 12.49 63.28 -40.28
C PRO A 252 10.97 63.02 -40.54
N THR A 253 10.30 62.22 -39.67
CA THR A 253 9.09 62.61 -38.87
C THR A 253 8.31 61.41 -38.29
N ASP A 254 8.63 61.11 -37.02
CA ASP A 254 7.70 60.93 -35.87
C ASP A 254 6.68 59.77 -35.65
N THR A 255 6.79 59.21 -34.42
CA THR A 255 5.72 59.01 -33.40
C THR A 255 4.56 58.01 -33.63
N THR A 256 4.58 56.87 -32.90
CA THR A 256 3.67 56.55 -31.75
C THR A 256 3.87 55.11 -31.22
N THR A 257 3.90 54.94 -29.89
CA THR A 257 3.78 53.67 -29.14
C THR A 257 2.72 53.88 -28.04
N PRO A 258 1.70 53.00 -27.87
CA PRO A 258 1.74 52.08 -26.71
C PRO A 258 0.98 50.72 -26.85
N GLU A 259 1.63 49.66 -26.35
CA GLU A 259 1.17 48.61 -25.39
C GLU A 259 -0.22 47.88 -25.48
N PRO A 260 -0.35 46.68 -24.83
CA PRO A 260 -1.29 45.64 -25.28
C PRO A 260 -2.62 45.53 -24.51
N PHE A 261 -3.57 44.80 -25.09
CA PHE A 261 -4.87 44.47 -24.49
C PHE A 261 -4.92 43.07 -23.87
N VAL A 262 -5.47 43.01 -22.66
CA VAL A 262 -5.84 41.76 -21.95
C VAL A 262 -7.29 41.40 -22.27
N MET A 263 -7.61 40.12 -22.47
CA MET A 263 -8.99 39.62 -22.62
C MET A 263 -9.41 38.73 -21.46
N THR A 264 -10.61 38.99 -20.92
CA THR A 264 -11.24 38.26 -19.80
C THR A 264 -12.43 37.45 -20.28
N PRO A 265 -12.63 36.19 -19.86
CA PRO A 265 -13.78 35.37 -20.26
C PRO A 265 -15.08 35.74 -19.51
N PRO A 266 -16.27 35.54 -20.12
CA PRO A 266 -17.56 35.96 -19.56
C PRO A 266 -18.24 34.93 -18.63
N LYS A 267 -19.23 35.41 -17.85
CA LYS A 267 -20.01 34.67 -16.84
C LYS A 267 -21.37 34.16 -17.39
N PRO A 268 -21.85 32.94 -17.03
CA PRO A 268 -23.18 32.45 -17.40
C PRO A 268 -24.33 33.04 -16.54
N PRO A 269 -25.58 33.06 -17.06
CA PRO A 269 -26.71 33.76 -16.44
C PRO A 269 -27.46 32.94 -15.35
N ILE A 270 -28.23 33.67 -14.54
CA ILE A 270 -29.15 33.14 -13.51
C ILE A 270 -30.52 32.88 -14.15
N THR A 271 -31.22 31.82 -13.72
CA THR A 271 -32.64 31.58 -14.05
C THR A 271 -33.49 31.64 -12.78
N THR A 272 -34.65 32.31 -12.87
CA THR A 272 -35.54 32.63 -11.74
C THR A 272 -36.78 31.75 -11.71
N SER A 273 -37.27 31.41 -10.51
CA SER A 273 -38.68 31.17 -10.10
C SER A 273 -38.79 30.07 -9.01
N PRO A 274 -39.85 30.06 -8.18
CA PRO A 274 -40.34 31.21 -7.43
C PRO A 274 -40.59 30.88 -5.95
N GLU A 275 -40.96 31.91 -5.19
CA GLU A 275 -41.32 31.88 -3.77
C GLU A 275 -42.51 30.96 -3.44
N LEU A 276 -42.43 30.24 -2.31
CA LEU A 276 -43.61 29.87 -1.52
C LEU A 276 -43.40 30.27 -0.07
N THR A 277 -44.25 31.19 0.39
CA THR A 277 -44.21 31.80 1.72
C THR A 277 -44.96 30.97 2.76
N SER A 278 -44.46 30.92 3.99
CA SER A 278 -45.24 30.62 5.20
C SER A 278 -44.64 31.37 6.39
N THR A 279 -45.47 31.94 7.25
CA THR A 279 -45.13 33.16 8.01
C THR A 279 -45.66 33.14 9.44
N CYS A 280 -44.85 33.65 10.39
CA CYS A 280 -45.13 33.92 11.82
C CYS A 280 -45.26 32.68 12.76
N SER A 281 -44.78 32.60 14.02
CA SER A 281 -44.36 33.54 15.12
C SER A 281 -45.33 33.47 16.32
N PRO A 282 -44.99 33.90 17.57
CA PRO A 282 -43.69 33.99 18.29
C PRO A 282 -43.77 33.61 19.82
N ALA A 283 -42.73 33.98 20.61
CA ALA A 283 -42.67 34.07 22.10
C ALA A 283 -42.51 32.75 22.90
N SER A 284 -41.96 32.72 24.15
CA SER A 284 -41.51 33.78 25.09
C SER A 284 -40.30 33.30 25.97
N PRO A 285 -39.56 34.16 26.71
CA PRO A 285 -38.21 33.84 27.21
C PRO A 285 -37.97 33.74 28.75
N GLY A 286 -36.82 33.16 29.13
CA GLY A 286 -36.13 33.37 30.43
C GLY A 286 -35.85 32.09 31.26
N PRO A 287 -34.98 32.13 32.31
CA PRO A 287 -34.07 33.20 32.76
C PRO A 287 -32.56 32.81 32.63
N MET A 288 -31.65 33.68 33.08
CA MET A 288 -30.19 33.59 32.84
C MET A 288 -29.37 33.60 34.15
N SER A 289 -28.39 32.68 34.31
CA SER A 289 -27.32 32.70 35.34
C SER A 289 -26.33 31.53 35.16
N PRO A 290 -25.07 31.61 35.61
CA PRO A 290 -24.02 32.50 35.11
C PRO A 290 -22.89 31.70 34.43
N GLY A 291 -22.28 32.24 33.38
CA GLY A 291 -21.26 31.51 32.60
C GLY A 291 -19.86 31.48 33.24
N PRO A 292 -19.08 30.40 33.05
CA PRO A 292 -17.63 30.44 33.14
C PRO A 292 -17.04 31.34 32.04
N ALA A 293 -15.88 31.96 32.29
CA ALA A 293 -15.23 32.83 31.32
C ALA A 293 -14.79 32.07 30.04
N PRO A 294 -14.79 32.72 28.85
CA PRO A 294 -14.41 32.09 27.58
C PRO A 294 -12.92 31.76 27.56
N ARG A 295 -12.57 30.52 27.90
CA ARG A 295 -11.18 30.06 27.98
C ARG A 295 -10.66 29.66 26.59
N ASN A 296 -9.96 30.59 25.95
CA ASN A 296 -9.23 30.45 24.68
C ASN A 296 -10.01 29.76 23.54
N SER A 297 -10.47 30.56 22.59
CA SER A 297 -10.83 30.10 21.24
C SER A 297 -9.58 29.62 20.47
N SER A 298 -9.06 28.45 20.82
CA SER A 298 -8.24 27.68 19.89
C SER A 298 -9.14 27.22 18.74
N THR A 299 -8.80 27.59 17.51
CA THR A 299 -9.51 27.18 16.28
C THR A 299 -9.26 25.70 15.96
N ARG A 300 -9.62 24.81 16.90
CA ARG A 300 -9.58 23.36 16.69
C ARG A 300 -10.72 22.99 15.74
N PRO A 301 -10.47 22.30 14.62
CA PRO A 301 -11.53 21.87 13.71
C PRO A 301 -12.47 20.89 14.43
N CYS A 302 -13.76 20.96 14.08
CA CYS A 302 -14.77 20.05 14.60
C CYS A 302 -14.61 18.67 13.98
N LEU A 303 -13.91 17.80 14.69
CA LEU A 303 -13.67 16.41 14.32
C LEU A 303 -14.48 15.51 15.27
N PRO A 304 -15.15 14.45 14.78
CA PRO A 304 -15.66 13.41 15.63
C PRO A 304 -14.51 12.61 16.25
N GLU A 305 -14.70 12.10 17.48
CA GLU A 305 -13.79 11.16 18.14
C GLU A 305 -14.55 9.85 18.44
N ILE A 306 -13.86 8.70 18.40
CA ILE A 306 -14.47 7.39 18.69
C ILE A 306 -13.83 6.76 19.93
N HIS A 307 -14.65 6.52 20.94
CA HIS A 307 -14.29 5.89 22.19
C HIS A 307 -14.82 4.44 22.24
N ARG A 308 -14.11 3.56 22.95
CA ARG A 308 -14.54 2.19 23.25
C ARG A 308 -15.00 2.15 24.70
N SER A 309 -16.15 1.54 24.99
CA SER A 309 -16.51 1.24 26.37
C SER A 309 -15.79 -0.04 26.83
N SER A 310 -15.35 -0.08 28.09
CA SER A 310 -14.61 -1.22 28.65
C SER A 310 -15.55 -2.31 29.19
N ALA A 311 -16.48 -2.78 28.35
CA ALA A 311 -17.44 -3.84 28.68
C ALA A 311 -16.84 -5.24 28.38
N PRO A 312 -16.63 -6.12 29.38
CA PRO A 312 -16.02 -7.43 29.12
C PRO A 312 -16.93 -8.36 28.29
N GLY A 313 -16.55 -8.64 27.04
CA GLY A 313 -17.21 -9.62 26.17
C GLY A 313 -18.33 -9.09 25.27
N ALA A 314 -18.48 -7.77 25.14
CA ALA A 314 -19.32 -7.13 24.14
C ALA A 314 -18.60 -5.90 23.55
N LEU A 315 -18.73 -5.67 22.24
CA LEU A 315 -18.22 -4.46 21.60
C LEU A 315 -19.27 -3.37 21.73
N GLU A 316 -18.88 -2.24 22.31
CA GLU A 316 -19.67 -1.02 22.35
C GLU A 316 -18.74 0.17 22.03
N LEU A 317 -19.10 0.90 20.98
CA LEU A 317 -18.39 2.08 20.49
C LEU A 317 -19.29 3.30 20.63
N LEU A 318 -18.71 4.41 21.09
CA LEU A 318 -19.34 5.74 21.09
C LEU A 318 -18.55 6.64 20.14
N CYS A 319 -19.20 7.16 19.11
CA CYS A 319 -18.74 8.32 18.36
C CYS A 319 -19.36 9.58 18.96
N GLU A 320 -18.56 10.60 19.25
CA GLU A 320 -19.08 11.90 19.70
C GLU A 320 -18.34 13.10 19.12
N VAL A 321 -18.98 14.28 19.15
CA VAL A 321 -18.39 15.55 18.72
C VAL A 321 -18.69 16.68 19.71
N SER A 322 -17.67 17.40 20.14
CA SER A 322 -17.81 18.48 21.15
C SER A 322 -18.30 19.83 20.58
N CYS A 323 -18.92 19.85 19.39
CA CYS A 323 -19.17 21.08 18.61
C CYS A 323 -20.65 21.50 18.51
N GLY A 324 -21.19 22.05 19.59
CA GLY A 324 -22.44 22.83 19.56
C GLY A 324 -23.73 22.02 19.34
N PRO A 325 -24.90 22.69 19.39
CA PRO A 325 -26.21 22.02 19.46
C PRO A 325 -26.82 21.64 18.10
N SER A 326 -26.10 21.81 17.00
CA SER A 326 -26.61 21.68 15.63
C SER A 326 -25.78 20.77 14.73
N MET A 327 -25.04 19.83 15.33
CA MET A 327 -24.26 18.81 14.65
C MET A 327 -24.84 17.43 14.93
N ALA A 328 -24.79 16.55 13.93
CA ALA A 328 -25.15 15.14 14.03
C ALA A 328 -23.94 14.27 13.69
N VAL A 329 -23.76 13.17 14.40
CA VAL A 329 -22.84 12.10 14.02
C VAL A 329 -23.62 10.81 13.75
N HIS A 330 -23.20 10.08 12.72
CA HIS A 330 -23.83 8.82 12.32
C HIS A 330 -22.79 7.77 11.89
N TRP A 331 -23.13 6.49 12.01
CA TRP A 331 -22.24 5.40 11.60
C TRP A 331 -22.34 5.13 10.09
N THR A 332 -21.19 4.93 9.43
CA THR A 332 -21.10 4.77 7.97
C THR A 332 -20.40 3.49 7.52
N GLN A 333 -19.57 2.90 8.36
CA GLN A 333 -18.90 1.61 8.09
C GLN A 333 -18.73 0.80 9.37
N ALA A 334 -18.95 -0.51 9.27
CA ALA A 334 -18.55 -1.49 10.27
C ALA A 334 -18.24 -2.84 9.58
N PRO A 335 -17.39 -3.72 10.18
CA PRO A 335 -17.05 -5.02 9.62
C PRO A 335 -18.29 -5.92 9.46
N GLY A 336 -18.59 -6.34 8.22
CA GLY A 336 -19.77 -7.16 7.92
C GLY A 336 -21.08 -6.38 7.79
N GLY A 337 -21.03 -5.05 7.69
CA GLY A 337 -22.20 -4.19 7.52
C GLY A 337 -22.75 -3.63 8.83
N LEU A 338 -23.41 -2.47 8.78
CA LEU A 338 -24.02 -1.84 9.96
C LEU A 338 -25.22 -2.64 10.48
N GLU A 339 -25.89 -3.37 9.60
CA GLU A 339 -27.03 -4.25 9.87
C GLU A 339 -26.70 -5.42 10.83
N ALA A 340 -25.41 -5.78 10.96
CA ALA A 340 -24.93 -6.78 11.92
C ALA A 340 -24.92 -6.26 13.38
N TYR A 341 -25.07 -4.95 13.57
CA TYR A 341 -24.96 -4.26 14.86
C TYR A 341 -26.30 -3.68 15.31
N GLU A 342 -26.30 -3.13 16.52
CA GLU A 342 -27.35 -2.28 17.06
C GLU A 342 -26.81 -0.85 17.19
N THR A 343 -27.42 0.09 16.46
CA THR A 343 -26.96 1.48 16.33
C THR A 343 -28.00 2.44 16.89
N GLN A 344 -27.57 3.41 17.70
CA GLN A 344 -28.42 4.45 18.27
C GLN A 344 -27.77 5.81 18.01
N GLU A 345 -28.53 6.80 17.53
CA GLU A 345 -28.00 8.10 17.11
C GLU A 345 -28.82 9.22 17.76
N ALA A 346 -28.15 10.21 18.36
CA ALA A 346 -28.77 11.28 19.15
C ALA A 346 -28.07 12.63 18.95
N GLY A 347 -28.03 13.10 17.70
CA GLY A 347 -27.34 14.35 17.35
C GLY A 347 -25.83 14.18 17.51
N ALA A 348 -25.21 14.92 18.42
CA ALA A 348 -23.76 14.97 18.61
C ALA A 348 -23.13 13.67 19.18
N GLN A 349 -23.91 12.60 19.40
CA GLN A 349 -23.45 11.29 19.87
C GLN A 349 -24.13 10.15 19.10
N ALA A 350 -23.37 9.10 18.78
CA ALA A 350 -23.86 7.87 18.16
C ALA A 350 -23.18 6.63 18.76
N TRP A 351 -23.98 5.65 19.20
CA TRP A 351 -23.54 4.38 19.76
C TRP A 351 -23.69 3.26 18.73
N LEU A 352 -22.76 2.29 18.77
CA LEU A 352 -22.81 1.06 17.99
C LEU A 352 -22.39 -0.12 18.87
N SER A 353 -23.23 -1.14 18.98
CA SER A 353 -22.97 -2.32 19.82
C SER A 353 -23.23 -3.65 19.10
N SER A 354 -22.56 -4.72 19.56
CA SER A 354 -22.65 -6.05 18.95
C SER A 354 -23.95 -6.78 19.34
N ARG A 355 -24.88 -6.94 18.39
CA ARG A 355 -26.18 -7.63 18.57
C ARG A 355 -26.10 -9.12 18.98
N SER A 356 -24.93 -9.76 18.86
CA SER A 356 -24.80 -11.22 18.96
C SER A 356 -24.25 -11.71 20.31
N MET A 357 -25.16 -12.06 21.24
CA MET A 357 -24.80 -12.76 22.49
C MET A 357 -24.26 -14.20 22.27
N LEU A 358 -24.27 -14.71 21.04
CA LEU A 358 -23.81 -16.07 20.71
C LEU A 358 -22.29 -16.22 20.64
N TRP A 359 -21.53 -15.12 20.64
CA TRP A 359 -20.06 -15.12 20.54
C TRP A 359 -19.41 -14.24 21.64
N PRO A 360 -19.47 -14.62 22.94
CA PRO A 360 -19.22 -13.72 24.08
C PRO A 360 -17.78 -13.20 24.28
N ARG A 361 -16.89 -13.34 23.29
CA ARG A 361 -15.48 -12.92 23.30
C ARG A 361 -14.87 -12.63 21.91
N CYS A 362 -15.65 -12.66 20.82
CA CYS A 362 -15.09 -12.57 19.47
C CYS A 362 -15.82 -11.50 18.65
N HIS A 363 -15.28 -10.29 18.67
CA HIS A 363 -15.72 -9.19 17.81
C HIS A 363 -15.00 -9.27 16.46
N PRO A 364 -15.67 -8.95 15.33
CA PRO A 364 -15.04 -9.04 14.02
C PRO A 364 -13.96 -7.98 13.87
N GLU A 365 -12.86 -8.37 13.23
CA GLU A 365 -11.74 -7.49 12.92
C GLU A 365 -12.11 -6.49 11.82
N GLY A 366 -11.64 -5.23 11.95
CA GLY A 366 -11.67 -4.27 10.85
C GLY A 366 -11.95 -2.82 11.25
N TRP A 367 -12.29 -2.02 10.23
CA TRP A 367 -12.53 -0.58 10.33
C TRP A 367 -13.99 -0.26 10.66
N PHE A 368 -14.16 0.63 11.64
CA PHE A 368 -15.40 1.32 11.94
C PHE A 368 -15.25 2.80 11.54
N GLN A 369 -16.22 3.34 10.80
CA GLN A 369 -16.23 4.75 10.38
C GLN A 369 -17.48 5.47 10.89
N CYS A 370 -17.27 6.63 11.50
CA CYS A 370 -18.30 7.57 11.91
C CYS A 370 -18.15 8.87 11.11
N ARG A 371 -19.26 9.52 10.74
CA ARG A 371 -19.30 10.76 9.97
C ARG A 371 -20.03 11.87 10.71
N LEU A 372 -19.50 13.09 10.60
CA LEU A 372 -20.06 14.33 11.13
C LEU A 372 -20.83 15.10 10.05
N ASP A 373 -22.08 15.47 10.34
CA ASP A 373 -22.90 16.36 9.52
C ASP A 373 -23.39 17.59 10.31
N PRO A 374 -23.47 18.78 9.67
CA PRO A 374 -22.86 19.12 8.39
C PRO A 374 -21.33 19.23 8.48
N GLY A 375 -20.61 18.71 7.49
CA GLY A 375 -19.17 18.92 7.34
C GLY A 375 -18.41 17.76 6.70
N GLY A 376 -18.94 16.54 6.76
CA GLY A 376 -18.37 15.36 6.10
C GLY A 376 -17.10 14.81 6.76
N HIS A 377 -16.59 15.42 7.84
CA HIS A 377 -15.44 14.92 8.60
C HIS A 377 -15.72 13.50 9.11
N THR A 378 -14.75 12.60 8.99
CA THR A 378 -14.88 11.20 9.40
C THR A 378 -13.86 10.82 10.47
N ALA A 379 -14.29 10.03 11.44
CA ALA A 379 -13.42 9.33 12.37
C ALA A 379 -13.35 7.86 11.97
N ASN A 380 -12.15 7.29 12.04
CA ASN A 380 -11.87 5.91 11.67
C ASN A 380 -11.22 5.17 12.86
N LEU A 381 -11.72 3.98 13.19
CA LEU A 381 -11.21 3.16 14.28
C LEU A 381 -11.00 1.71 13.82
N TYR A 382 -9.75 1.23 13.85
CA TYR A 382 -9.46 -0.18 13.60
C TYR A 382 -9.55 -1.01 14.88
N VAL A 383 -10.44 -2.00 14.91
CA VAL A 383 -10.59 -2.92 16.03
C VAL A 383 -9.89 -4.23 15.68
N VAL A 384 -8.71 -4.44 16.28
CA VAL A 384 -8.03 -5.75 16.36
C VAL A 384 -8.86 -6.68 17.26
N PRO A 385 -9.04 -7.96 16.93
CA PRO A 385 -9.77 -8.89 17.78
C PRO A 385 -9.00 -9.16 19.07
N GLU A 386 -9.66 -9.01 20.23
CA GLU A 386 -9.15 -9.62 21.46
C GLU A 386 -9.03 -11.13 21.26
N ILE A 387 -8.00 -11.73 21.85
CA ILE A 387 -7.57 -13.10 21.53
C ILE A 387 -8.71 -14.08 21.81
N CYS A 388 -9.34 -14.55 20.73
CA CYS A 388 -10.33 -15.62 20.68
C CYS A 388 -9.71 -16.96 21.12
N SER A 389 -9.39 -17.05 22.41
CA SER A 389 -8.99 -18.29 23.07
C SER A 389 -10.12 -19.28 22.89
N PRO A 390 -9.93 -20.38 22.13
CA PRO A 390 -10.98 -21.36 21.95
C PRO A 390 -11.35 -21.90 23.33
N ALA A 391 -12.64 -21.89 23.67
CA ALA A 391 -13.13 -22.52 24.88
C ALA A 391 -12.73 -24.01 24.81
N THR A 392 -11.74 -24.39 25.62
CA THR A 392 -11.12 -25.72 25.56
C THR A 392 -12.18 -26.75 25.94
N SER A 393 -12.70 -27.45 24.93
CA SER A 393 -13.89 -28.28 25.07
C SER A 393 -13.67 -29.41 26.07
N THR A 394 -14.16 -29.20 27.29
CA THR A 394 -14.08 -30.13 28.42
C THR A 394 -14.78 -31.46 28.12
N ALA A 395 -15.64 -31.50 27.10
CA ALA A 395 -16.31 -32.70 26.59
C ALA A 395 -15.37 -33.69 25.85
N LEU A 396 -14.19 -33.26 25.36
CA LEU A 396 -13.26 -34.17 24.68
C LEU A 396 -12.45 -35.05 25.65
N TRP A 397 -12.21 -34.58 26.87
CA TRP A 397 -11.44 -35.34 27.86
C TRP A 397 -12.26 -36.48 28.49
N THR A 398 -13.57 -36.28 28.69
CA THR A 398 -14.45 -37.29 29.30
C THR A 398 -14.64 -38.53 28.42
N SER A 399 -14.68 -38.37 27.09
CA SER A 399 -14.84 -39.49 26.16
C SER A 399 -13.63 -40.42 26.16
N SER A 400 -12.41 -39.87 26.12
CA SER A 400 -11.16 -40.66 26.18
C SER A 400 -11.01 -41.40 27.52
N LEU A 401 -11.38 -40.75 28.63
CA LEU A 401 -11.32 -41.35 29.97
C LEU A 401 -12.34 -42.49 30.15
N ALA A 402 -13.57 -42.31 29.63
CA ALA A 402 -14.58 -43.36 29.60
C ALA A 402 -14.16 -44.56 28.74
N LEU A 403 -13.55 -44.32 27.57
CA LEU A 403 -13.11 -45.38 26.66
C LEU A 403 -11.91 -46.17 27.24
N GLY A 404 -10.98 -45.47 27.93
CA GLY A 404 -9.90 -46.10 28.70
C GLY A 404 -10.41 -46.95 29.87
N LEU A 405 -11.42 -46.48 30.62
CA LEU A 405 -12.06 -47.24 31.70
C LEU A 405 -12.77 -48.50 31.17
N LEU A 406 -13.50 -48.40 30.06
CA LEU A 406 -14.13 -49.56 29.40
C LEU A 406 -13.08 -50.60 28.97
N LEU A 407 -11.94 -50.15 28.43
CA LEU A 407 -10.84 -51.05 28.03
C LEU A 407 -10.20 -51.74 29.24
N LEU A 408 -10.01 -51.03 30.36
CA LEU A 408 -9.52 -51.60 31.61
C LEU A 408 -10.50 -52.64 32.21
N VAL A 409 -11.81 -52.36 32.22
CA VAL A 409 -12.84 -53.31 32.66
C VAL A 409 -12.86 -54.56 31.79
N PHE A 410 -12.74 -54.39 30.46
CA PHE A 410 -12.66 -55.51 29.51
C PHE A 410 -11.42 -56.38 29.74
N LEU A 411 -10.24 -55.77 29.94
CA LEU A 411 -9.00 -56.49 30.26
C LEU A 411 -9.09 -57.21 31.61
N ALA A 412 -9.63 -56.56 32.65
CA ALA A 412 -9.84 -57.16 33.96
C ALA A 412 -10.80 -58.36 33.91
N TYR A 413 -11.90 -58.26 33.14
CA TYR A 413 -12.82 -59.37 32.88
C TYR A 413 -12.12 -60.54 32.16
N HIS A 414 -11.34 -60.26 31.11
CA HIS A 414 -10.62 -61.30 30.37
C HIS A 414 -9.52 -61.98 31.19
N LEU A 415 -8.80 -61.25 32.04
CA LEU A 415 -7.84 -61.81 32.98
C LEU A 415 -8.55 -62.66 34.04
N ARG A 416 -9.62 -62.17 34.66
CA ARG A 416 -10.41 -62.93 35.65
C ARG A 416 -11.01 -64.21 35.06
N LYS A 417 -11.43 -64.19 33.79
CA LYS A 417 -11.95 -65.37 33.06
C LYS A 417 -10.87 -66.37 32.63
N ARG A 418 -9.61 -65.94 32.49
CA ARG A 418 -8.45 -66.83 32.26
C ARG A 418 -7.84 -67.38 33.56
N CYS A 419 -8.05 -66.69 34.68
CA CYS A 419 -7.52 -67.05 36.00
C CYS A 419 -8.59 -67.62 36.95
N GLN A 420 -9.69 -68.18 36.44
CA GLN A 420 -10.54 -69.07 37.24
C GLN A 420 -9.83 -70.42 37.38
N PRO A 421 -9.46 -70.87 38.59
CA PRO A 421 -8.99 -72.24 38.79
C PRO A 421 -10.17 -73.19 38.57
N THR A 422 -9.93 -74.27 37.81
CA THR A 422 -10.85 -75.40 37.77
C THR A 422 -10.78 -76.17 39.09
N SER A 423 -11.89 -76.19 39.82
CA SER A 423 -12.14 -77.00 41.02
C SER A 423 -13.61 -77.41 41.05
#